data_AF-A0A0F9ARC7-F1
#
_entry.id   AF-A0A0F9ARC7-F1
#
_cell.length_a   1.000
_cell.length_b   1.000
_cell.length_c   1.000
_cell.angle_alpha   90.00
_cell.angle_beta   90.00
_cell.angle_gamma   90.00
#
_symmetry.space_group_name_H-M   'P 1'
#
loop_
_entity.id
_entity.type
_entity.pdbx_description
1 polymer ?
#
loop_
_entity_poly.entity_id
_entity_poly.type
_entity_poly.pdbx_seq_one_letter_code
_entity_poly.pdbx_strand_id
1 'polypeptide(L)' 'MAKKKSTTKSSKVETAVPTTLSKSVRIEKISNGFVISTFTDKGEKAAFGKTRKDAEKIALKMLK' A
#
# COMPACT_ATOMS: atom_id res chain seq x y z
N MET A 1 -31.93 -33.77 22.05
CA MET A 1 -30.50 -33.39 21.97
C MET A 1 -30.42 -31.93 21.55
N ALA A 2 -30.15 -31.01 22.49
CA ALA A 2 -30.27 -29.57 22.27
C ALA A 2 -29.03 -28.99 21.56
N LYS A 3 -29.27 -28.30 20.44
CA LYS A 3 -28.29 -27.44 19.76
C LYS A 3 -28.08 -26.15 20.56
N LYS A 4 -26.86 -25.86 21.04
CA LYS A 4 -26.43 -24.51 21.48
C LYS A 4 -24.92 -24.36 21.18
N LYS A 5 -24.57 -23.77 20.03
CA LYS A 5 -24.03 -22.40 19.87
C LYS A 5 -22.89 -22.08 20.86
N SER A 6 -21.65 -22.28 20.42
CA SER A 6 -20.45 -21.93 21.17
C SER A 6 -19.72 -20.75 20.53
N THR A 7 -19.57 -19.69 21.34
CA THR A 7 -18.42 -18.79 21.44
C THR A 7 -18.02 -17.95 20.22
N THR A 8 -18.58 -16.74 20.21
CA THR A 8 -17.98 -15.46 19.79
C THR A 8 -16.44 -15.45 19.89
N LYS A 9 -15.74 -15.42 18.76
CA LYS A 9 -14.41 -14.83 18.68
C LYS A 9 -14.55 -13.46 18.04
N SER A 10 -14.50 -12.44 18.89
CA SER A 10 -14.26 -11.06 18.51
C SER A 10 -12.88 -11.01 17.83
N SER A 11 -12.84 -11.21 16.52
CA SER A 11 -11.68 -10.83 15.74
C SER A 11 -11.71 -9.32 15.66
N LYS A 12 -10.74 -8.72 16.35
CA LYS A 12 -10.25 -7.35 16.16
C LYS A 12 -10.51 -6.97 14.70
N VAL A 13 -11.51 -6.12 14.49
CA VAL A 13 -11.61 -5.34 13.28
C VAL A 13 -10.37 -4.47 13.33
N GLU A 14 -9.29 -4.91 12.68
CA GLU A 14 -8.30 -3.97 12.20
C GLU A 14 -9.14 -3.07 11.31
N THR A 15 -9.53 -1.93 11.85
CA THR A 15 -10.02 -0.80 11.11
C THR A 15 -8.98 -0.62 10.03
N ALA A 16 -9.28 -1.15 8.84
CA ALA A 16 -8.60 -0.77 7.62
C ALA A 16 -8.87 0.72 7.55
N VAL A 17 -7.95 1.48 8.12
CA VAL A 17 -7.95 2.93 8.06
C VAL A 17 -8.16 3.21 6.59
N PRO A 18 -9.21 3.93 6.18
CA PRO A 18 -9.28 4.42 4.84
C PRO A 18 -8.18 5.47 4.79
N THR A 19 -6.93 5.04 4.55
CA THR A 19 -5.85 5.94 4.25
C THR A 19 -6.25 6.57 2.93
N THR A 20 -6.86 7.74 3.03
CA THR A 20 -7.10 8.73 2.00
C THR A 20 -5.75 9.29 1.50
N LEU A 21 -4.81 8.39 1.21
CA LEU A 21 -3.47 8.64 0.69
C LEU A 21 -3.33 8.07 -0.74
N SER A 22 -4.46 7.87 -1.43
CA SER A 22 -4.55 7.15 -2.70
C SER A 22 -4.92 8.04 -3.89
N LYS A 23 -4.32 9.22 -4.05
CA LYS A 23 -4.51 10.01 -5.28
C LYS A 23 -3.26 10.29 -6.10
N SER A 24 -2.06 10.06 -5.57
CA SER A 24 -0.84 10.47 -6.27
C SER A 24 0.16 9.35 -6.55
N VAL A 25 -0.05 8.12 -6.09
CA VAL A 25 0.96 7.05 -6.21
C VAL A 25 0.46 5.92 -7.11
N ARG A 26 1.08 5.74 -8.28
CA ARG A 26 0.88 4.58 -9.16
C ARG A 26 2.05 3.61 -8.97
N ILE A 27 1.74 2.34 -8.71
CA ILE A 27 2.74 1.28 -8.60
C ILE A 27 2.55 0.35 -9.78
N GLU A 28 3.56 0.22 -10.62
CA GLU A 28 3.57 -0.69 -11.77
C GLU A 28 4.65 -1.75 -11.59
N LYS A 29 4.30 -3.01 -11.81
CA LYS A 29 5.26 -4.11 -11.82
C LYS A 29 5.80 -4.26 -13.24
N ILE A 30 7.10 -4.08 -13.41
CA ILE A 30 7.79 -4.30 -14.67
C ILE A 30 8.54 -5.64 -14.62
N SER A 31 8.94 -6.18 -15.77
CA SER A 31 9.60 -7.50 -15.86
C SER A 31 10.83 -7.65 -14.93
N ASN A 32 11.50 -6.53 -14.60
CA ASN A 32 12.72 -6.50 -13.80
C ASN A 32 12.56 -5.82 -12.41
N GLY A 33 11.33 -5.58 -11.95
CA GLY A 33 11.10 -4.94 -10.64
C GLY A 33 9.77 -4.20 -10.51
N PHE A 34 9.79 -3.11 -9.74
CA PHE A 34 8.65 -2.27 -9.46
C PHE A 34 9.01 -0.81 -9.74
N VAL A 35 8.06 -0.11 -10.34
CA VAL A 35 8.10 1.33 -10.58
C VAL A 35 7.01 1.97 -9.75
N ILE A 36 7.35 3.05 -9.06
CA ILE A 36 6.39 3.85 -8.29
C ILE A 36 6.44 5.27 -8.81
N SER A 37 5.37 5.68 -9.50
CA SER A 37 5.16 7.05 -9.95
C SER A 37 4.38 7.82 -8.90
N THR A 38 4.91 8.95 -8.47
CA THR A 38 4.31 9.90 -7.54
C THR A 38 4.02 11.23 -8.26
N PHE A 39 2.74 11.60 -8.35
CA PHE A 39 2.28 12.85 -8.95
C PHE A 39 2.28 13.95 -7.88
N THR A 40 3.18 14.92 -8.05
CA THR A 40 3.31 16.09 -7.17
C THR A 40 2.91 17.37 -7.91
N ASP A 41 2.72 18.48 -7.20
CA ASP A 41 2.44 19.79 -7.81
C ASP A 41 3.56 20.28 -8.75
N LYS A 42 4.76 19.68 -8.64
CA LYS A 42 5.92 19.97 -9.49
C LYS A 42 6.07 19.02 -10.68
N GLY A 43 5.13 18.08 -10.86
CA GLY A 43 5.16 17.06 -11.89
C GLY A 43 5.23 15.63 -11.35
N GLU A 44 5.31 14.67 -12.27
CA GLU A 44 5.46 13.24 -11.96
C GLU A 44 6.91 12.91 -11.60
N LYS A 45 7.12 12.20 -10.48
CA LYS A 45 8.40 11.60 -10.12
C LYS A 45 8.26 10.08 -10.13
N ALA A 46 9.20 9.37 -10.75
CA ALA A 46 9.21 7.90 -10.74
C ALA A 46 10.39 7.35 -9.95
N ALA A 47 10.14 6.31 -9.16
CA ALA A 47 11.14 5.55 -8.41
C ALA A 47 11.16 4.10 -8.89
N PHE A 48 12.34 3.57 -9.18
CA PHE A 48 12.56 2.19 -9.60
C PHE A 48 13.17 1.39 -8.45
N GLY A 49 12.67 0.19 -8.19
CA GLY A 49 13.25 -0.73 -7.22
C GLY A 49 13.10 -2.18 -7.65
N LYS A 50 14.04 -3.04 -7.22
CA LYS A 50 13.97 -4.49 -7.52
C LYS A 50 12.80 -5.17 -6.80
N THR A 51 12.42 -4.63 -5.64
CA THR A 51 11.29 -5.11 -4.85
C THR A 51 10.34 -3.95 -4.58
N ARG A 52 9.07 -4.28 -4.30
CA ARG A 52 8.06 -3.28 -3.95
C ARG A 52 8.51 -2.38 -2.79
N LYS A 53 9.08 -2.97 -1.73
CA LYS A 53 9.59 -2.21 -0.56
C LYS A 53 10.74 -1.28 -0.91
N ASP A 54 11.62 -1.72 -1.81
CA ASP A 54 12.75 -0.93 -2.28
C ASP A 54 12.27 0.29 -3.07
N ALA A 55 11.35 0.08 -4.02
CA ALA A 55 10.73 1.15 -4.78
C ALA A 55 9.94 2.11 -3.88
N GLU A 56 9.22 1.60 -2.87
CA GLU A 56 8.48 2.41 -1.89
C GLU A 56 9.44 3.29 -1.06
N LYS A 57 10.55 2.73 -0.60
CA LYS A 57 11.57 3.47 0.16
C LYS A 57 12.21 4.58 -0.67
N ILE A 58 12.48 4.31 -1.94
CA ILE A 58 13.04 5.31 -2.87
C ILE A 58 12.00 6.42 -3.14
N ALA A 59 10.74 6.05 -3.40
CA ALA A 59 9.65 7.01 -3.61
C ALA A 59 9.42 7.90 -2.38
N LEU A 60 9.41 7.32 -1.17
CA LEU A 60 9.31 8.06 0.10
C LEU A 60 10.46 9.04 0.29
N LYS A 61 11.69 8.66 -0.10
CA LYS A 61 12.85 9.54 -0.02
C LYS A 61 12.77 10.72 -1.01
N MET A 62 12.08 10.56 -2.14
CA MET A 62 11.90 11.62 -3.15
C MET A 62 10.79 12.63 -2.83
N LEU A 63 9.88 12.24 -1.92
CA LEU A 63 8.77 13.07 -1.43
C LEU A 63 9.13 13.90 -0.19
N LYS A 64 10.18 13.51 0.55
CA LYS A 64 10.70 14.25 1.71
C LYS A 64 11.69 15.33 1.27
#